data_AF-A0A965PDZ2-F1
#
_entry.id   AF-A0A965PDZ2-F1
#
_cell.length_a   1.000
_cell.length_b   1.000
_cell.length_c   1.000
_cell.angle_alpha   90.00
_cell.angle_beta   90.00
_cell.angle_gamma   90.00
#
_symmetry.space_group_name_H-M   'P 1'
#
loop_
_entity.id
_entity.type
_entity.pdbx_description
1 polymer ?
#
loop_
_entity_poly.entity_id
_entity_poly.type
_entity_poly.pdbx_seq_one_letter_code
_entity_poly.pdbx_strand_id
1 'polypeptide(L)'
;MKIIITTQFCENYGSTHNPYWKMKGGNDYFIKNVADDAEALAKMLLAKDMVEHDNDYTKEYIIGWELVNDDYVTQFEQQQLEFDGKITYPAEELML
;
A
#
# COMPACT_ATOMS: atom_id res chain seq x y z
N MET A 1 17.03 -4.26 -4.17
CA MET A 1 15.62 -4.70 -4.22
C MET A 1 14.84 -3.94 -3.17
N LYS A 2 13.53 -3.83 -3.37
CA LYS A 2 12.58 -3.15 -2.49
C LYS A 2 11.31 -3.98 -2.38
N ILE A 3 10.53 -3.74 -1.34
CA ILE A 3 9.20 -4.33 -1.20
C ILE A 3 8.18 -3.32 -1.70
N ILE A 4 7.18 -3.79 -2.45
CA ILE A 4 5.91 -3.08 -2.61
C ILE A 4 4.88 -3.68 -1.65
N ILE A 5 4.13 -2.83 -0.96
CA ILE A 5 2.99 -3.21 -0.12
C ILE A 5 1.75 -2.55 -0.72
N THR A 6 0.70 -3.33 -0.94
CA THR A 6 -0.58 -2.82 -1.46
C THR A 6 -1.66 -2.97 -0.40
N THR A 7 -2.44 -1.91 -0.19
CA THR A 7 -3.55 -1.87 0.77
C THR A 7 -4.92 -1.85 0.10
N GLN A 8 -5.95 -2.11 0.90
CA GLN A 8 -7.35 -1.85 0.57
C GLN A 8 -7.96 -0.91 1.62
N PHE A 9 -8.31 0.28 1.20
CA PHE A 9 -9.10 1.25 1.97
C PHE A 9 -10.60 0.99 1.79
N CYS A 10 -11.34 1.00 2.90
CA CYS A 10 -12.78 0.84 2.93
C CYS A 10 -13.42 1.98 3.72
N GLU A 11 -14.59 2.41 3.27
CA GLU A 11 -15.44 3.35 4.00
C GLU A 11 -16.76 2.68 4.41
N ASN A 12 -17.20 2.93 5.64
CA ASN A 12 -18.51 2.52 6.14
C ASN A 12 -19.57 3.53 5.70
N TYR A 13 -20.47 3.10 4.82
CA TYR A 13 -21.66 3.86 4.43
C TYR A 13 -22.91 3.45 5.23
N GLY A 14 -22.75 2.55 6.19
CA GLY A 14 -23.78 2.14 7.14
C GLY A 14 -23.64 2.86 8.49
N SER A 15 -24.22 2.25 9.52
CA SER A 15 -24.04 2.70 10.90
C SER A 15 -22.97 1.85 11.59
N THR A 16 -22.51 2.27 12.77
CA THR A 16 -21.58 1.48 13.59
C THR A 16 -22.19 0.13 14.04
N HIS A 17 -23.53 0.04 14.12
CA HIS A 17 -24.24 -1.17 14.53
C HIS A 17 -24.65 -2.06 13.35
N ASN A 18 -24.71 -1.49 12.14
CA ASN A 18 -25.04 -2.17 10.89
C ASN A 18 -24.16 -1.61 9.78
N PRO A 19 -22.88 -2.03 9.71
CA PRO A 19 -21.92 -1.44 8.79
C PRO A 19 -22.15 -1.93 7.36
N TYR A 20 -21.90 -1.05 6.40
CA TYR A 20 -21.88 -1.35 4.97
C TYR A 20 -20.55 -0.84 4.38
N TRP A 21 -19.60 -1.75 4.21
CA TRP A 21 -18.25 -1.43 3.77
C TRP A 21 -18.17 -1.36 2.25
N LYS A 22 -17.80 -0.18 1.73
CA LYS A 22 -17.50 0.03 0.32
C LYS A 22 -15.99 0.06 0.10
N MET A 23 -15.51 -0.80 -0.80
CA MET A 23 -14.10 -0.81 -1.23
C MET A 23 -13.80 0.45 -2.04
N LYS A 24 -12.70 1.14 -1.71
CA LYS A 24 -12.29 2.43 -2.31
C LYS A 24 -10.93 2.38 -3.00
N GLY A 25 -10.42 1.18 -3.31
CA GLY A 25 -9.03 1.00 -3.75
C GLY A 25 -8.11 1.01 -2.55
N GLY A 26 -6.92 1.57 -2.65
CA GLY A 26 -5.96 1.67 -1.55
C GLY A 26 -4.72 2.37 -2.04
N ASN A 27 -3.60 2.11 -1.38
CA ASN A 27 -2.32 2.71 -1.70
C ASN A 27 -1.26 1.63 -1.92
N ASP A 28 -0.23 2.03 -2.65
CA ASP A 28 1.02 1.29 -2.76
C ASP A 28 2.10 2.02 -1.96
N TYR A 29 2.89 1.25 -1.22
CA TYR A 29 4.01 1.74 -0.41
C TYR A 29 5.28 0.99 -0.77
N PHE A 30 6.44 1.67 -0.73
CA PHE A 30 7.75 1.06 -0.89
C PHE A 30 8.52 0.98 0.43
N ILE A 31 9.29 -0.10 0.60
CA ILE A 31 10.35 -0.21 1.61
C ILE A 31 11.65 -0.60 0.91
N LYS A 32 12.68 0.23 0.99
CA LYS A 32 13.95 0.02 0.29
C LYS A 32 14.93 -0.87 1.05
N ASN A 33 16.04 -1.20 0.37
CA ASN A 33 17.19 -1.91 0.91
C ASN A 33 16.81 -3.26 1.53
N VAL A 34 16.14 -4.11 0.75
CA VAL A 34 15.68 -5.42 1.20
C VAL A 34 16.49 -6.49 0.48
N ALA A 35 17.13 -7.38 1.25
CA ALA A 35 18.09 -8.35 0.74
C ALA A 35 17.44 -9.62 0.19
N ASP A 36 16.37 -10.10 0.83
CA ASP A 36 15.71 -11.36 0.49
C ASP A 36 14.26 -11.41 1.01
N ASP A 37 13.55 -12.50 0.71
CA ASP A 37 12.15 -12.71 1.10
C ASP A 37 11.94 -12.78 2.62
N ALA A 38 12.95 -13.22 3.39
CA ALA A 38 12.83 -13.32 4.85
C ALA A 38 12.90 -11.92 5.48
N GLU A 39 13.82 -11.08 5.02
CA GLU A 39 13.84 -9.66 5.38
C GLU A 39 12.56 -8.95 4.88
N ALA A 40 12.07 -9.32 3.69
CA ALA A 40 10.85 -8.76 3.13
C ALA A 40 9.64 -9.00 4.03
N LEU A 41 9.44 -10.25 4.45
CA LEU A 41 8.37 -10.62 5.37
C LEU A 41 8.49 -9.86 6.70
N ALA A 42 9.70 -9.75 7.26
CA ALA A 42 9.92 -9.03 8.51
C ALA A 42 9.56 -7.53 8.41
N LYS A 43 10.00 -6.87 7.33
CA LYS A 43 9.69 -5.46 7.06
C LYS A 43 8.20 -5.22 6.77
N MET A 44 7.53 -6.11 6.04
CA MET A 44 6.08 -6.05 5.84
C MET A 44 5.31 -6.13 7.16
N LEU A 45 5.72 -7.03 8.07
CA LEU A 45 5.09 -7.14 9.39
C LEU A 45 5.24 -5.85 10.22
N LEU A 46 6.39 -5.16 10.13
CA LEU A 46 6.60 -3.86 10.78
C LEU A 46 5.76 -2.75 10.14
N ALA A 47 5.58 -2.78 8.82
CA ALA A 47 4.80 -1.78 8.10
C ALA A 47 3.30 -1.83 8.43
N LYS A 48 2.80 -2.97 8.91
CA LYS A 48 1.39 -3.15 9.31
C LYS A 48 0.92 -2.05 10.27
N ASP A 49 1.72 -1.73 11.28
CA ASP A 49 1.40 -0.71 12.29
C ASP A 49 1.45 0.73 11.74
N MET A 50 2.03 0.93 10.55
CA MET A 50 2.14 2.23 9.90
C MET A 50 1.01 2.49 8.90
N VAL A 51 0.57 1.46 8.17
CA VAL A 51 -0.36 1.61 7.04
C VAL A 51 -1.77 1.11 7.32
N GLU A 52 -1.95 0.24 8.31
CA GLU A 52 -3.27 -0.29 8.63
C GLU A 52 -3.98 0.55 9.70
N HIS A 53 -5.29 0.66 9.57
CA HIS A 53 -6.15 1.17 10.63
C HIS A 53 -7.51 0.50 10.56
N ASP A 54 -8.20 0.42 11.69
CA ASP A 54 -9.56 -0.11 11.77
C ASP A 54 -10.36 0.73 12.77
N ASN A 55 -11.37 1.44 12.27
CA ASN A 55 -12.30 2.21 13.08
C ASN A 55 -13.72 2.09 12.53
N ASP A 56 -14.68 2.68 13.23
CA ASP A 56 -16.10 2.58 12.93
C ASP A 56 -16.52 3.05 11.52
N TYR A 57 -15.72 3.91 10.88
CA TYR A 57 -16.06 4.57 9.62
C TYR A 57 -15.08 4.30 8.49
N THR A 58 -13.82 4.02 8.80
CA THR A 58 -12.80 3.70 7.80
C THR A 58 -11.94 2.55 8.29
N LYS A 59 -11.46 1.76 7.34
CA LYS A 59 -10.40 0.79 7.60
C LYS A 59 -9.50 0.66 6.40
N GLU A 60 -8.24 0.35 6.67
CA GLU A 60 -7.23 0.05 5.66
C GLU A 60 -6.43 -1.15 6.13
N TYR A 61 -6.24 -2.11 5.23
CA TYR A 61 -5.48 -3.33 5.53
C TYR A 61 -4.61 -3.73 4.35
N ILE A 62 -3.48 -4.36 4.63
CA ILE A 62 -2.58 -4.90 3.61
C ILE A 62 -3.29 -6.07 2.92
N ILE A 63 -3.30 -6.05 1.59
CA ILE A 63 -3.86 -7.14 0.75
C ILE A 63 -2.80 -7.91 -0.02
N GLY A 64 -1.56 -7.40 -0.05
CA GLY A 64 -0.44 -8.08 -0.71
C GLY A 64 0.88 -7.36 -0.48
N TRP A 65 1.97 -8.09 -0.70
CA TRP A 65 3.30 -7.56 -0.77
C TRP A 65 4.14 -8.40 -1.74
N GLU A 66 5.16 -7.79 -2.34
CA GLU A 66 6.08 -8.47 -3.25
C GLU A 66 7.48 -7.87 -3.13
N LEU A 67 8.52 -8.72 -3.17
CA LEU A 67 9.91 -8.29 -3.32
C LEU A 67 10.19 -8.03 -4.81
N VAL A 68 10.53 -6.80 -5.14
CA VAL A 68 10.70 -6.32 -6.52
C VAL A 68 12.08 -5.68 -6.72
N ASN A 69 12.49 -5.54 -7.98
CA ASN A 69 13.71 -4.82 -8.33
C ASN A 69 13.59 -3.32 -7.97
N ASP A 70 14.73 -2.66 -7.80
CA ASP A 70 14.77 -1.25 -7.36
C ASP A 70 14.15 -0.29 -8.38
N ASP A 71 14.16 -0.66 -9.66
CA ASP A 71 13.60 0.07 -10.79
C ASP A 71 12.09 -0.19 -11.02
N TYR A 72 11.48 -1.06 -10.22
CA TYR A 72 10.03 -1.31 -10.29
C TYR A 72 9.24 0.00 -10.12
N VAL A 73 8.20 0.17 -10.93
CA VAL A 73 7.25 1.29 -10.86
C VAL A 73 5.84 0.75 -10.69
N THR A 74 5.05 1.37 -9.82
CA THR A 74 3.67 0.94 -9.57
C THR A 74 2.79 1.12 -10.80
N GLN A 75 1.64 0.44 -10.85
CA GLN A 75 0.70 0.64 -11.95
C GLN A 75 0.27 2.11 -12.05
N PHE A 76 0.07 2.79 -10.91
CA PHE A 76 -0.33 4.19 -10.89
C PHE A 76 0.79 5.12 -11.38
N GLU A 77 2.04 4.84 -11.02
CA GLU A 77 3.20 5.56 -11.56
C GLU A 77 3.36 5.36 -13.07
N GLN A 78 3.14 4.12 -13.56
CA GLN A 78 3.13 3.83 -15.00
C GLN A 78 2.04 4.62 -15.73
N GLN A 79 0.84 4.69 -15.17
CA GLN A 79 -0.26 5.49 -15.74
C GLN A 79 0.07 6.98 -15.76
N GLN A 80 0.69 7.54 -14.72
CA GLN A 80 1.14 8.93 -14.71
C GLN A 80 2.18 9.19 -15.81
N LEU A 81 3.12 8.26 -16.04
CA LEU A 81 4.07 8.38 -17.14
C LEU A 81 3.36 8.34 -18.51
N GLU A 82 2.39 7.44 -18.68
CA GLU A 82 1.64 7.28 -19.94
C GLU A 82 0.78 8.51 -20.26
N PHE A 83 0.02 9.02 -19.29
CA PHE A 83 -0.98 10.05 -19.52
C PHE A 83 -0.49 11.48 -19.20
N ASP A 84 0.43 11.64 -18.25
CA ASP A 84 0.93 12.95 -17.81
C ASP A 84 2.41 13.19 -18.21
N GLY A 85 3.12 12.17 -18.69
CA GLY A 85 4.52 12.25 -19.10
C GLY A 85 5.51 12.38 -17.94
N LYS A 86 5.05 12.33 -16.69
CA LYS A 86 5.87 12.44 -15.47
C LYS A 86 5.16 11.83 -14.26
N ILE A 87 5.94 11.33 -13.31
CA ILE A 87 5.41 10.91 -12.00
C ILE A 87 5.31 12.15 -11.11
N THR A 88 4.09 12.48 -10.66
CA THR A 88 3.81 13.60 -9.74
C THR A 88 3.45 13.09 -8.34
N TYR A 89 2.81 11.93 -8.28
CA TYR A 89 2.35 11.27 -7.06
C TYR A 89 2.98 9.87 -7.01
N PRO A 90 4.27 9.76 -6.62
CA PRO A 90 4.91 8.47 -6.43
C PRO A 90 4.30 7.73 -5.23
N ALA A 91 4.47 6.42 -5.20
CA ALA A 91 4.17 5.63 -4.00
C ALA A 91 5.00 6.12 -2.80
N GLU A 92 4.39 6.13 -1.62
CA GLU A 92 5.06 6.59 -0.40
C GLU A 92 6.15 5.59 0.01
N GLU A 93 7.30 6.10 0.44
CA GLU A 93 8.40 5.30 0.96
C GLU A 93 8.36 5.28 2.49
N LEU A 94 8.15 4.09 3.07
CA LEU A 94 8.17 3.89 4.51
C LEU A 94 9.61 3.75 4.99
N MET A 95 9.97 4.56 5.99
CA MET A 95 11.31 4.58 6.58
C MET A 95 11.40 3.55 7.71
N LEU A 96 11.87 2.33 7.38
CA LEU A 96 12.03 1.19 8.29
C LEU A 96 13.45 0.60 8.25
#